data_AF-A0A1Y3BV17-F1
#
_entry.id   AF-A0A1Y3BV17-F1
#
_cell.length_a   1.000
_cell.length_b   1.000
_cell.length_c   1.000
_cell.angle_alpha   90.00
_cell.angle_beta   90.00
_cell.angle_gamma   90.00
#
_symmetry.space_group_name_H-M   'P 1'
#
loop_
_entity.id
_entity.type
_entity.pdbx_description
1 polymer ?
#
loop_
_entity_poly.entity_id
_entity_poly.type
_entity_poly.pdbx_seq_one_letter_code
_entity_poly.pdbx_strand_id
1 'polypeptide(L)'
;NNNNNQAQYPQSPEPSSFPSLSGQQSPTAKPPKPDNYDLPYSENDPSYTSQPDEMLLVPVPVPVPSIDLVYDYCRPMYAKNLNWNWTMAGNVLRQACPVGAKGIARWSCIIENGEPTWTPHLPDMSNCSSLWIAHLLDRLRSQESIFSLAEELAKGAKGKILYSGDLISAADIIKQLVIRLETKLEESKDDQDRRAHLIKELLN
;
A
#
# COMPACT_ATOMS: atom_id res chain seq x y z
N ASN A 1 28.56 -51.84 -4.80
CA ASN A 1 27.28 -51.59 -4.11
C ASN A 1 27.17 -50.12 -3.73
N ASN A 2 26.69 -49.29 -4.65
CA ASN A 2 26.31 -47.91 -4.37
C ASN A 2 24.79 -47.89 -4.14
N ASN A 3 24.36 -47.76 -2.89
CA ASN A 3 22.95 -47.57 -2.55
C ASN A 3 22.59 -46.08 -2.62
N ASN A 4 22.00 -45.68 -3.74
CA ASN A 4 21.30 -44.41 -3.90
C ASN A 4 19.90 -44.52 -3.26
N ASN A 5 19.74 -44.02 -2.03
CA ASN A 5 18.43 -43.72 -1.45
C ASN A 5 17.96 -42.35 -1.96
N GLN A 6 17.09 -42.33 -2.96
CA GLN A 6 16.33 -41.14 -3.33
C GLN A 6 15.09 -41.03 -2.42
N ALA A 7 15.04 -39.96 -1.63
CA ALA A 7 13.89 -39.58 -0.83
C ALA A 7 12.75 -39.09 -1.73
N GLN A 8 11.57 -39.69 -1.57
CA GLN A 8 10.36 -39.41 -2.33
C GLN A 8 9.55 -38.32 -1.59
N TYR A 9 9.36 -37.15 -2.20
CA TYR A 9 8.52 -36.07 -1.68
C TYR A 9 7.02 -36.36 -1.94
N PRO A 10 6.09 -36.04 -1.01
CA PRO A 10 4.67 -36.22 -1.24
C PRO A 10 4.10 -35.16 -2.19
N GLN A 11 3.27 -35.62 -3.14
CA GLN A 11 2.58 -34.81 -4.15
C GLN A 11 1.51 -33.90 -3.51
N SER A 12 1.43 -32.66 -4.02
CA SER A 12 0.38 -31.68 -3.67
C SER A 12 -0.95 -32.03 -4.34
N PRO A 13 -2.11 -31.81 -3.68
CA PRO A 13 -3.40 -32.02 -4.32
C PRO A 13 -3.75 -30.90 -5.33
N GLU A 14 -4.33 -31.29 -6.46
CA GLU A 14 -4.81 -30.43 -7.55
C GLU A 14 -5.93 -29.47 -7.10
N PRO A 15 -6.02 -28.27 -7.70
CA PRO A 15 -7.13 -27.37 -7.44
C PRO A 15 -8.40 -27.80 -8.20
N SER A 16 -9.50 -27.94 -7.46
CA SER A 16 -10.84 -28.15 -7.98
C SER A 16 -11.35 -26.95 -8.79
N SER A 17 -12.04 -27.27 -9.88
CA SER A 17 -12.65 -26.35 -10.84
C SER A 17 -13.88 -25.64 -10.25
N PHE A 18 -13.93 -24.31 -10.41
CA PHE A 18 -15.12 -23.50 -10.13
C PHE A 18 -15.82 -23.10 -11.43
N PRO A 19 -17.17 -23.07 -11.47
CA PRO A 19 -17.93 -22.74 -12.66
C PRO A 19 -17.90 -21.25 -13.01
N SER A 20 -17.83 -20.96 -14.31
CA SER A 20 -17.86 -19.63 -14.91
C SER A 20 -19.26 -19.01 -14.84
N LEU A 21 -19.36 -17.80 -14.28
CA LEU A 21 -20.55 -16.94 -14.36
C LEU A 21 -20.23 -15.76 -15.28
N SER A 22 -20.86 -15.77 -16.45
CA SER A 22 -20.80 -14.68 -17.42
C SER A 22 -21.77 -13.57 -17.06
N GLY A 23 -21.27 -12.33 -17.10
CA GLY A 23 -21.95 -11.22 -17.76
C GLY A 23 -22.92 -10.38 -16.94
N GLN A 24 -22.44 -9.26 -16.39
CA GLN A 24 -23.15 -7.97 -16.43
C GLN A 24 -22.11 -6.84 -16.59
N GLN A 25 -22.06 -6.28 -17.80
CA GLN A 25 -21.33 -5.06 -18.13
C GLN A 25 -22.14 -3.85 -17.63
N SER A 26 -21.46 -2.88 -17.02
CA SER A 26 -22.00 -1.55 -16.74
C SER A 26 -21.07 -0.48 -17.34
N PRO A 27 -21.61 0.69 -17.73
CA PRO A 27 -21.30 1.30 -19.02
C PRO A 27 -20.04 2.16 -19.03
N THR A 28 -19.28 2.05 -20.11
CA THR A 28 -18.20 2.95 -20.50
C THR A 28 -18.75 4.34 -20.81
N ALA A 29 -18.49 5.30 -19.92
CA ALA A 29 -18.70 6.72 -20.21
C ALA A 29 -17.65 7.18 -21.24
N LYS A 30 -18.13 7.63 -22.40
CA LYS A 30 -17.36 8.19 -23.50
C LYS A 30 -16.86 9.59 -23.12
N PRO A 31 -15.61 9.98 -23.41
CA PRO A 31 -15.15 11.35 -23.19
C PRO A 31 -15.90 12.32 -24.13
N PRO A 32 -16.28 13.53 -23.66
CA PRO A 32 -16.96 14.52 -24.50
C PRO A 32 -16.01 15.03 -25.59
N LYS A 33 -16.56 15.20 -26.81
CA LYS A 33 -15.87 15.86 -27.94
C LYS A 33 -15.63 17.34 -27.58
N PRO A 34 -14.53 17.95 -28.06
CA PRO A 34 -14.34 19.39 -27.95
C PRO A 34 -15.35 20.12 -28.85
N ASP A 35 -15.97 21.15 -28.29
CA ASP A 35 -16.96 22.00 -28.93
C ASP A 35 -16.36 22.79 -30.09
N ASN A 36 -17.09 22.80 -31.21
CA ASN A 36 -16.81 23.57 -32.42
C ASN A 36 -17.18 25.04 -32.17
N TYR A 37 -16.20 25.93 -32.09
CA TYR A 37 -16.45 27.37 -32.00
C TYR A 37 -16.75 27.93 -33.40
N ASP A 38 -18.03 28.11 -33.71
CA ASP A 38 -18.49 28.91 -34.85
C ASP A 38 -18.29 30.40 -34.55
N LEU A 39 -17.44 31.08 -35.35
CA LEU A 39 -17.40 32.54 -35.44
C LEU A 39 -18.03 32.97 -36.78
N PRO A 40 -18.90 34.00 -36.79
CA PRO A 40 -19.58 34.42 -38.01
C PRO A 40 -18.65 35.28 -38.88
N TYR A 41 -18.37 34.82 -40.10
CA TYR A 41 -17.66 35.60 -41.11
C TYR A 41 -18.67 36.49 -41.84
N SER A 42 -18.44 37.81 -41.79
CA SER A 42 -19.22 38.80 -42.53
C SER A 42 -18.66 38.90 -43.95
N GLU A 43 -19.46 38.56 -44.95
CA GLU A 43 -19.18 38.85 -46.37
C GLU A 43 -19.25 40.37 -46.61
N ASN A 44 -18.24 40.91 -47.32
CA ASN A 44 -18.34 42.06 -48.22
C ASN A 44 -17.10 42.10 -49.15
N ASP A 45 -17.36 41.89 -50.44
CA ASP A 45 -16.52 41.97 -51.66
C ASP A 45 -16.03 43.43 -51.95
N PRO A 46 -15.31 43.80 -53.04
CA PRO A 46 -14.52 43.03 -54.03
C PRO A 46 -13.14 43.62 -54.45
N SER A 47 -12.35 42.78 -55.15
CA SER A 47 -11.45 43.09 -56.28
C SER A 47 -10.31 44.14 -56.14
N TYR A 48 -9.05 43.66 -56.14
CA TYR A 48 -8.00 44.26 -56.97
C TYR A 48 -6.95 43.23 -57.43
N THR A 49 -6.64 43.31 -58.72
CA THR A 49 -5.77 42.46 -59.55
C THR A 49 -4.28 42.69 -59.27
N SER A 50 -3.45 41.64 -59.38
CA SER A 50 -2.21 41.55 -60.20
C SER A 50 -1.01 40.83 -59.53
N GLN A 51 -0.67 39.69 -60.14
CA GLN A 51 0.65 39.04 -60.33
C GLN A 51 1.54 38.58 -59.14
N PRO A 52 2.27 37.45 -59.32
CA PRO A 52 3.15 36.89 -58.30
C PRO A 52 4.61 37.34 -58.50
N ASP A 53 5.19 38.00 -57.49
CA ASP A 53 6.64 38.15 -57.41
C ASP A 53 7.22 37.10 -56.47
N GLU A 54 8.03 36.24 -57.08
CA GLU A 54 8.81 35.15 -56.52
C GLU A 54 9.86 35.69 -55.53
N MET A 55 9.52 35.72 -54.24
CA MET A 55 10.47 36.00 -53.16
C MET A 55 10.98 34.69 -52.55
N LEU A 56 12.27 34.44 -52.75
CA LEU A 56 13.03 33.33 -52.19
C LEU A 56 12.77 33.15 -50.68
N LEU A 57 12.04 32.09 -50.32
CA LEU A 57 11.84 31.68 -48.93
C LEU A 57 13.14 31.06 -48.39
N VAL A 58 13.91 31.86 -47.65
CA VAL A 58 14.94 31.32 -46.77
C VAL A 58 14.23 30.77 -45.53
N PRO A 59 14.36 29.48 -45.16
CA PRO A 59 13.72 28.96 -43.96
C PRO A 59 14.34 29.63 -42.72
N VAL A 60 13.60 30.52 -42.07
CA VAL A 60 13.94 30.98 -40.72
C VAL A 60 13.70 29.79 -39.79
N PRO A 61 14.69 29.36 -38.98
CA PRO A 61 14.45 28.32 -37.99
C PRO A 61 13.49 28.89 -36.94
N VAL A 62 12.21 28.51 -37.03
CA VAL A 62 11.22 28.75 -36.00
C VAL A 62 11.70 28.00 -34.75
N PRO A 63 11.79 28.65 -33.57
CA PRO A 63 12.03 27.91 -32.34
C PRO A 63 10.85 26.96 -32.15
N VAL A 64 11.08 25.67 -32.38
CA VAL A 64 10.15 24.63 -31.95
C VAL A 64 10.05 24.76 -30.44
N PRO A 65 8.86 24.97 -29.86
CA PRO A 65 8.72 24.90 -28.41
C PRO A 65 9.14 23.48 -28.01
N SER A 66 10.22 23.39 -27.23
CA SER A 66 10.67 22.12 -26.66
C SER A 66 9.50 21.53 -25.85
N ILE A 67 9.14 20.30 -26.20
CA ILE A 67 8.09 19.52 -25.54
C ILE A 67 8.66 19.05 -24.20
N ASP A 68 8.75 19.95 -23.22
CA ASP A 68 9.33 19.66 -21.89
C ASP A 68 8.29 19.21 -20.84
N LEU A 69 7.07 18.84 -21.25
CA LEU A 69 5.99 18.54 -20.29
C LEU A 69 5.92 17.07 -19.83
N VAL A 70 6.68 16.15 -20.44
CA VAL A 70 6.65 14.70 -20.10
C VAL A 70 7.86 14.28 -19.26
N TYR A 71 8.92 15.09 -19.21
CA TYR A 71 10.16 14.78 -18.50
C TYR A 71 10.14 15.09 -17.00
N ASP A 72 9.01 15.56 -16.47
CA ASP A 72 8.88 15.91 -15.06
C ASP A 72 8.06 14.91 -14.25
N TYR A 73 7.55 13.81 -14.82
CA TYR A 73 6.67 12.89 -14.10
C TYR A 73 7.24 11.48 -13.95
N CYS A 74 7.16 10.94 -12.74
CA CYS A 74 7.39 9.52 -12.50
C CYS A 74 6.25 8.70 -13.12
N ARG A 75 6.61 7.64 -13.85
CA ARG A 75 5.65 6.77 -14.56
C ARG A 75 4.83 5.92 -13.59
N PRO A 76 3.63 5.44 -14.01
CA PRO A 76 2.83 4.60 -13.16
C PRO A 76 3.50 3.27 -12.86
N MET A 77 3.46 2.84 -11.60
CA MET A 77 4.04 1.58 -11.15
C MET A 77 3.12 0.85 -10.18
N TYR A 78 3.09 -0.48 -10.26
CA TYR A 78 2.41 -1.30 -9.25
C TYR A 78 3.43 -1.83 -8.24
N ALA A 79 3.30 -1.42 -6.99
CA ALA A 79 4.24 -1.82 -5.93
C ALA A 79 3.53 -1.89 -4.58
N LYS A 80 3.87 -2.90 -3.77
CA LYS A 80 3.28 -3.15 -2.43
C LYS A 80 1.75 -3.19 -2.43
N ASN A 81 1.18 -3.84 -3.46
CA ASN A 81 -0.26 -3.99 -3.65
C ASN A 81 -1.01 -2.66 -3.86
N LEU A 82 -0.33 -1.65 -4.39
CA LEU A 82 -0.90 -0.35 -4.71
C LEU A 82 -0.46 0.09 -6.11
N ASN A 83 -1.33 0.83 -6.78
CA ASN A 83 -1.04 1.44 -8.07
C ASN A 83 -0.63 2.90 -7.87
N TRP A 84 0.64 3.19 -8.10
CA TRP A 84 1.23 4.52 -8.01
C TRP A 84 1.10 5.17 -9.37
N ASN A 85 0.25 6.19 -9.49
CA ASN A 85 0.00 6.88 -10.77
C ASN A 85 1.05 7.94 -11.07
N TRP A 86 0.96 8.52 -12.28
CA TRP A 86 1.76 9.67 -12.72
C TRP A 86 1.87 10.72 -11.61
N THR A 87 3.10 11.03 -11.21
CA THR A 87 3.38 11.99 -10.13
C THR A 87 4.49 12.90 -10.57
N MET A 88 4.28 14.21 -10.49
CA MET A 88 5.30 15.21 -10.85
C MET A 88 6.48 15.14 -9.88
N ALA A 89 7.69 15.30 -10.40
CA ALA A 89 8.92 15.33 -9.63
C ALA A 89 8.90 16.48 -8.61
N GLY A 90 9.45 16.19 -7.44
CA GLY A 90 9.33 17.04 -6.24
C GLY A 90 8.10 16.72 -5.39
N ASN A 91 7.10 15.99 -5.90
CA ASN A 91 5.91 15.64 -5.13
C ASN A 91 6.00 14.25 -4.49
N VAL A 92 5.20 14.06 -3.43
CA VAL A 92 5.01 12.79 -2.75
C VAL A 92 3.58 12.32 -2.96
N LEU A 93 3.40 11.20 -3.64
CA LEU A 93 2.09 10.57 -3.77
C LEU A 93 1.74 9.89 -2.45
N ARG A 94 0.55 10.18 -1.93
CA ARG A 94 0.00 9.61 -0.71
C ARG A 94 -1.29 8.89 -1.03
N GLN A 95 -1.43 7.66 -0.56
CA GLN A 95 -2.65 6.87 -0.75
C GLN A 95 -2.95 6.01 0.47
N ALA A 96 -4.20 5.58 0.59
CA ALA A 96 -4.58 4.65 1.64
C ALA A 96 -3.76 3.35 1.56
N CYS A 97 -3.54 2.72 2.71
CA CYS A 97 -2.90 1.41 2.74
C CYS A 97 -3.72 0.35 1.98
N PRO A 98 -3.09 -0.77 1.58
CA PRO A 98 -3.78 -1.84 0.86
C PRO A 98 -4.96 -2.40 1.66
N VAL A 99 -5.85 -3.11 0.96
CA VAL A 99 -7.01 -3.77 1.56
C VAL A 99 -6.56 -4.65 2.74
N GLY A 100 -7.26 -4.49 3.88
CA GLY A 100 -6.94 -5.21 5.11
C GLY A 100 -5.96 -4.48 6.04
N ALA A 101 -5.47 -3.30 5.66
CA ALA A 101 -4.65 -2.42 6.49
C ALA A 101 -5.25 -1.01 6.62
N LYS A 102 -4.89 -0.33 7.71
CA LYS A 102 -5.19 1.09 7.96
C LYS A 102 -3.91 1.92 7.84
N GLY A 103 -4.09 3.21 7.53
CA GLY A 103 -3.01 4.19 7.45
C GLY A 103 -2.79 4.74 6.04
N ILE A 104 -1.61 5.33 5.82
CA ILE A 104 -1.24 6.00 4.58
C ILE A 104 0.12 5.50 4.09
N ALA A 105 0.15 4.98 2.87
CA ALA A 105 1.39 4.69 2.14
C ALA A 105 1.86 5.93 1.37
N ARG A 106 3.17 6.08 1.20
CA ARG A 106 3.77 7.24 0.53
C ARG A 106 4.89 6.84 -0.43
N TRP A 107 5.04 7.59 -1.51
CA TRP A 107 6.21 7.45 -2.38
C TRP A 107 6.58 8.79 -2.99
N SER A 108 7.86 9.10 -3.00
CA SER A 108 8.35 10.37 -3.51
C SER A 108 8.78 10.22 -4.96
N CYS A 109 8.34 11.13 -5.81
CA CYS A 109 8.90 11.31 -7.14
C CYS A 109 9.93 12.44 -7.07
N ILE A 110 11.17 12.18 -7.47
CA ILE A 110 12.23 13.21 -7.51
C ILE A 110 12.91 13.20 -8.87
N ILE A 111 13.68 14.24 -9.18
CA ILE A 111 14.65 14.17 -10.28
C ILE A 111 15.93 13.54 -9.73
N GLU A 112 16.32 12.38 -10.25
CA GLU A 112 17.58 11.70 -9.95
C GLU A 112 18.32 11.49 -11.27
N ASN A 113 19.59 11.92 -11.35
CA ASN A 113 20.40 11.85 -12.56
C ASN A 113 19.76 12.49 -13.82
N GLY A 114 18.94 13.53 -13.62
CA GLY A 114 18.26 14.23 -14.71
C GLY A 114 16.95 13.59 -15.17
N GLU A 115 16.46 12.54 -14.50
CA GLU A 115 15.20 11.87 -14.85
C GLU A 115 14.25 11.72 -13.63
N PRO A 116 12.92 11.84 -13.81
CA PRO A 116 11.95 11.56 -12.76
C PRO A 116 12.01 10.10 -12.32
N THR A 117 12.40 9.90 -11.07
CA THR A 117 12.58 8.59 -10.47
C THR A 117 11.82 8.51 -9.16
N TRP A 118 11.15 7.38 -8.98
CA TRP A 118 10.52 7.02 -7.72
C TRP A 118 11.59 6.67 -6.69
N THR A 119 11.61 7.38 -5.57
CA THR A 119 12.62 7.23 -4.53
C THR A 119 12.00 7.06 -3.13
N PRO A 120 12.57 6.19 -2.27
CA PRO A 120 13.56 5.16 -2.61
C PRO A 120 12.95 4.10 -3.55
N HIS A 121 13.71 3.08 -3.95
CA HIS A 121 13.25 2.05 -4.90
C HIS A 121 11.91 1.36 -4.50
N LEU A 122 11.53 1.38 -3.22
CA LEU A 122 10.24 0.88 -2.74
C LEU A 122 9.47 1.98 -2.00
N PRO A 123 8.13 1.99 -2.08
CA PRO A 123 7.31 2.96 -1.38
C PRO A 123 7.39 2.77 0.14
N ASP A 124 7.21 3.87 0.86
CA ASP A 124 7.16 3.90 2.32
C ASP A 124 5.80 3.40 2.82
N MET A 125 5.85 2.24 3.50
CA MET A 125 4.71 1.56 4.11
C MET A 125 4.77 1.62 5.66
N SER A 126 5.63 2.46 6.24
CA SER A 126 5.84 2.55 7.70
C SER A 126 4.56 2.86 8.48
N ASN A 127 3.66 3.64 7.88
CA ASN A 127 2.37 4.01 8.46
C ASN A 127 1.24 3.02 8.14
N CYS A 128 1.53 1.88 7.49
CA CYS A 128 0.53 0.84 7.23
C CYS A 128 0.57 -0.23 8.32
N SER A 129 -0.60 -0.54 8.88
CA SER A 129 -0.79 -1.63 9.83
C SER A 129 -2.08 -2.38 9.54
N SER A 130 -2.02 -3.71 9.60
CA SER A 130 -3.14 -4.61 9.44
C SER A 130 -4.29 -4.34 10.42
N LEU A 131 -5.51 -4.56 9.97
CA LEU A 131 -6.69 -4.45 10.83
C LEU A 131 -6.72 -5.54 11.92
N TRP A 132 -6.22 -6.74 11.62
CA TRP A 132 -6.23 -7.84 12.60
C TRP A 132 -5.39 -7.54 13.84
N ILE A 133 -4.24 -6.87 13.69
CA ILE A 133 -3.39 -6.55 14.84
C ILE A 133 -3.95 -5.37 15.63
N ALA A 134 -4.66 -4.45 14.96
CA ALA A 134 -5.43 -3.42 15.62
C ALA A 134 -6.53 -4.02 16.52
N HIS A 135 -7.27 -5.03 16.03
CA HIS A 135 -8.26 -5.73 16.86
C HIS A 135 -7.62 -6.42 18.07
N LEU A 136 -6.40 -6.94 17.91
CA LEU A 136 -5.67 -7.57 19.01
C LEU A 136 -5.20 -6.54 20.05
N LEU A 137 -4.76 -5.36 19.61
CA LEU A 137 -4.44 -4.21 20.49
C LEU A 137 -5.67 -3.72 21.27
N ASP A 138 -6.85 -3.72 20.66
CA ASP A 138 -8.07 -3.31 21.37
C ASP A 138 -8.43 -4.32 22.46
N ARG A 139 -8.31 -5.63 22.15
CA ARG A 139 -8.53 -6.71 23.11
C ARG A 139 -7.47 -6.78 24.19
N LEU A 140 -6.25 -6.34 23.91
CA LEU A 140 -5.20 -6.17 24.91
C LEU A 140 -5.63 -5.21 26.02
N ARG A 141 -6.53 -4.24 25.78
CA ARG A 141 -7.05 -3.38 26.86
C ARG A 141 -8.10 -4.07 27.73
N SER A 142 -8.79 -5.06 27.19
CA SER A 142 -9.74 -5.88 27.94
C SER A 142 -9.03 -6.84 28.92
N GLN A 143 -9.78 -7.47 29.84
CA GLN A 143 -9.25 -8.53 30.74
C GLN A 143 -9.17 -9.90 30.06
N GLU A 144 -8.90 -9.96 28.76
CA GLU A 144 -8.74 -11.22 28.07
C GLU A 144 -7.51 -12.02 28.58
N SER A 145 -7.59 -13.34 28.46
CA SER A 145 -6.49 -14.25 28.75
C SER A 145 -5.22 -13.89 27.96
N ILE A 146 -4.10 -13.74 28.69
CA ILE A 146 -2.77 -13.45 28.14
C ILE A 146 -2.36 -14.52 27.11
N PHE A 147 -2.65 -15.79 27.41
CA PHE A 147 -2.30 -16.92 26.54
C PHE A 147 -3.09 -16.90 25.23
N SER A 148 -4.39 -16.56 25.27
CA SER A 148 -5.23 -16.42 24.08
C SER A 148 -4.67 -15.34 23.14
N LEU A 149 -4.39 -14.16 23.69
CA LEU A 149 -3.83 -13.04 22.95
C LEU A 149 -2.45 -13.37 22.34
N ALA A 150 -1.59 -14.06 23.10
CA ALA A 150 -0.28 -14.49 22.62
C ALA A 150 -0.37 -15.53 21.50
N GLU A 151 -1.28 -16.51 21.63
CA GLU A 151 -1.50 -17.52 20.61
C GLU A 151 -2.03 -16.90 19.31
N GLU A 152 -2.98 -15.97 19.42
CA GLU A 152 -3.54 -15.28 18.26
C GLU A 152 -2.51 -14.36 17.60
N LEU A 153 -1.66 -13.69 18.38
CA LEU A 153 -0.52 -12.93 17.85
C LEU A 153 0.42 -13.85 17.05
N ALA A 154 0.78 -15.00 17.60
CA ALA A 154 1.69 -15.95 16.97
C ALA A 154 1.08 -16.54 15.67
N LYS A 155 -0.19 -16.91 15.69
CA LYS A 155 -0.93 -17.35 14.50
C LYS A 155 -0.99 -16.25 13.43
N GLY A 156 -1.26 -15.02 13.83
CA GLY A 156 -1.27 -13.85 12.96
C GLY A 156 0.09 -13.61 12.30
N ALA A 157 1.16 -13.58 13.10
CA ALA A 157 2.53 -13.36 12.64
C ALA A 157 3.02 -14.43 11.64
N LYS A 158 2.59 -15.69 11.82
CA LYS A 158 2.97 -16.80 10.94
C LYS A 158 2.12 -16.87 9.66
N GLY A 159 0.83 -16.55 9.76
CA GLY A 159 -0.15 -16.88 8.72
C GLY A 159 -0.69 -15.69 7.91
N LYS A 160 -0.41 -14.45 8.30
CA LYS A 160 -0.97 -13.25 7.66
C LYS A 160 0.13 -12.41 7.02
N ILE A 161 -0.25 -11.57 6.06
CA ILE A 161 0.62 -10.52 5.53
C ILE A 161 0.92 -9.53 6.66
N LEU A 162 2.19 -9.18 6.80
CA LEU A 162 2.66 -8.21 7.80
C LEU A 162 3.09 -6.92 7.09
N TYR A 163 2.56 -5.81 7.59
CA TYR A 163 3.02 -4.48 7.23
C TYR A 163 4.00 -3.95 8.26
N SER A 164 4.75 -2.90 7.90
CA SER A 164 5.77 -2.32 8.77
C SER A 164 5.21 -1.87 10.13
N GLY A 165 3.99 -1.33 10.16
CA GLY A 165 3.32 -0.96 11.41
C GLY A 165 2.89 -2.15 12.28
N ASP A 166 2.78 -3.35 11.70
CA ASP A 166 2.44 -4.56 12.47
C ASP A 166 3.58 -5.00 13.36
N LEU A 167 4.83 -4.79 12.95
CA LEU A 167 6.00 -5.11 13.77
C LEU A 167 6.04 -4.24 15.03
N ILE A 168 5.73 -2.95 14.89
CA ILE A 168 5.67 -2.00 16.00
C ILE A 168 4.52 -2.37 16.94
N SER A 169 3.35 -2.65 16.39
CA SER A 169 2.16 -3.05 17.15
C SER A 169 2.37 -4.38 17.87
N ALA A 170 3.00 -5.36 17.22
CA ALA A 170 3.33 -6.66 17.81
C ALA A 170 4.29 -6.52 18.99
N ALA A 171 5.32 -5.69 18.86
CA ALA A 171 6.26 -5.41 19.95
C ALA A 171 5.55 -4.79 21.17
N ASP A 172 4.62 -3.85 20.94
CA ASP A 172 3.82 -3.26 22.02
C ASP A 172 2.90 -4.31 22.68
N ILE A 173 2.23 -5.15 21.89
CA ILE A 173 1.41 -6.25 22.42
C ILE A 173 2.26 -7.16 23.30
N ILE A 174 3.40 -7.64 22.81
CA ILE A 174 4.28 -8.54 23.57
C ILE A 174 4.70 -7.90 24.88
N LYS A 175 5.13 -6.63 24.84
CA LYS A 175 5.52 -5.87 26.04
C LYS A 175 4.40 -5.86 27.08
N GLN A 176 3.18 -5.52 26.68
CA GLN A 176 2.03 -5.46 27.59
C GLN A 176 1.62 -6.83 28.11
N LEU A 177 1.71 -7.88 27.29
CA LEU A 177 1.44 -9.24 27.72
C LEU A 177 2.43 -9.70 28.80
N VAL A 178 3.72 -9.37 28.65
CA VAL A 178 4.75 -9.64 29.66
C VAL A 178 4.45 -8.92 30.97
N ILE A 179 4.17 -7.62 30.93
CA ILE A 179 3.83 -6.83 32.13
C ILE A 179 2.64 -7.45 32.88
N ARG A 180 1.57 -7.81 32.15
CA ARG A 180 0.40 -8.45 32.76
C ARG A 180 0.69 -9.82 33.36
N LEU A 181 1.61 -10.56 32.74
CA LEU A 181 1.99 -11.89 33.22
C LEU A 181 2.81 -11.79 34.51
N GLU A 182 3.69 -10.79 34.61
CA GLU A 182 4.42 -10.44 35.83
C GLU A 182 3.46 -10.09 36.97
N THR A 183 2.50 -9.19 36.73
CA THR A 183 1.49 -8.83 37.75
C THR A 183 0.70 -10.04 38.23
N LYS A 184 0.23 -10.91 37.32
CA LYS A 184 -0.48 -12.14 37.72
C LYS A 184 0.38 -13.10 38.55
N LEU A 185 1.68 -13.16 38.26
CA LEU A 185 2.59 -14.02 39.00
C LEU A 185 2.84 -13.48 40.42
N GLU A 186 2.93 -12.16 40.58
CA GLU A 186 3.05 -11.50 41.88
C GLU A 186 1.78 -11.69 42.71
N GLU A 187 0.61 -11.41 42.15
CA GLU A 187 -0.70 -11.64 42.80
C GLU A 187 -0.84 -13.11 43.27
N SER A 188 -0.41 -14.06 42.45
CA SER A 188 -0.45 -15.48 42.80
C SER A 188 0.46 -15.84 43.97
N LYS A 189 1.61 -15.16 44.13
CA LYS A 189 2.53 -15.38 45.26
C LYS A 189 1.95 -14.79 46.54
N ASP A 190 1.44 -13.57 46.48
CA ASP A 190 0.79 -12.91 47.62
C ASP A 190 -0.40 -13.73 48.13
N ASP A 191 -1.20 -14.28 47.21
CA ASP A 191 -2.30 -15.19 47.55
C ASP A 191 -1.81 -16.46 48.26
N GLN A 192 -0.68 -17.03 47.81
CA GLN A 192 -0.07 -18.20 48.43
C GLN A 192 0.44 -17.89 49.84
N ASP A 193 1.12 -16.76 50.02
CA ASP A 193 1.65 -16.32 51.31
C ASP A 193 0.53 -16.02 52.31
N ARG A 194 -0.53 -15.36 51.84
CA ARG A 194 -1.73 -15.13 52.64
C ARG A 194 -2.37 -16.44 53.10
N ARG A 195 -2.49 -17.43 52.20
CA ARG A 195 -3.01 -18.76 52.56
C ARG A 195 -2.12 -19.44 53.61
N ALA A 196 -0.80 -19.39 53.43
CA ALA A 196 0.15 -19.97 54.37
C ALA A 196 0.06 -19.31 55.76
N HIS A 197 -0.05 -17.98 55.81
CA HIS A 197 -0.25 -17.24 57.05
C HIS A 197 -1.54 -17.65 57.77
N LEU A 198 -2.66 -17.72 57.05
CA LEU A 198 -3.94 -18.12 57.62
C LEU A 198 -3.91 -19.55 58.18
N ILE A 199 -3.26 -20.48 57.48
CA ILE A 199 -3.09 -21.86 57.97
C ILE A 199 -2.29 -21.87 59.29
N LYS A 200 -1.24 -21.06 59.40
CA LYS A 200 -0.43 -20.98 60.63
C LYS A 200 -1.24 -20.46 61.83
N GLU A 201 -2.10 -19.47 61.63
CA GLU A 201 -2.99 -18.94 62.67
C GLU A 201 -4.02 -19.97 63.16
N LEU A 202 -4.53 -20.83 62.26
CA LEU A 202 -5.49 -21.88 62.62
C LEU A 202 -4.88 -23.07 63.39
N LEU A 203 -3.55 -23.22 63.32
CA LEU A 203 -2.81 -24.31 63.93
C LEU A 203 -2.19 -23.94 65.29
N ASN A 204 -2.31 -22.68 65.70
CA ASN A 204 -1.89 -22.15 67.00
C ASN A 204 -3.09 -22.01 67.95
#